data_AF-A0A0G1XEM7-F1
#
_entry.id   AF-A0A0G1XEM7-F1
#
_cell.length_a   1.000
_cell.length_b   1.000
_cell.length_c   1.000
_cell.angle_alpha   90.00
_cell.angle_beta   90.00
_cell.angle_gamma   90.00
#
_symmetry.space_group_name_H-M   'P 1'
#
loop_
_entity.id
_entity.type
_entity.pdbx_description
1 polymer ?
#
loop_
_entity_poly.entity_id
_entity_poly.type
_entity_poly.pdbx_seq_one_letter_code
_entity_poly.pdbx_strand_id
1 'polypeptide(L)' 'MWKAKRLKDGTTKRYVYYGCMKRWMTGCKQPYIREEELLNQLYKMIDKVDINELAAVERIKMEIDR' A
#
# COMPACT_ATOMS: atom_id res chain seq x y z
N MET A 1 10.24 -3.06 -8.24
CA MET A 1 10.59 -3.10 -9.68
C MET A 1 9.58 -2.27 -10.45
N TRP A 2 9.97 -1.49 -11.46
CA TRP A 2 9.02 -0.71 -12.25
C TRP A 2 9.20 -0.95 -13.75
N LYS A 3 8.11 -0.91 -14.50
CA LYS A 3 8.07 -1.14 -15.95
C LYS A 3 7.21 -0.08 -16.63
N ALA A 4 7.75 0.59 -17.64
CA ALA A 4 6.98 1.48 -18.50
C ALA A 4 6.46 0.70 -19.74
N LYS A 5 5.23 1.00 -20.15
CA LYS A 5 4.63 0.44 -21.37
C LYS A 5 4.01 1.57 -22.19
N ARG A 6 4.36 1.66 -23.46
CA ARG A 6 3.68 2.53 -24.43
C ARG A 6 2.36 1.87 -24.85
N LEU A 7 1.28 2.62 -24.76
CA LEU A 7 -0.05 2.21 -25.18
C LEU A 7 -0.26 2.59 -26.66
N LYS A 8 -1.28 1.99 -27.28
CA LYS A 8 -1.62 2.23 -28.69
C LYS A 8 -2.04 3.70 -28.93
N ASP A 9 -2.62 4.34 -27.91
CA ASP A 9 -2.94 5.77 -27.85
C ASP A 9 -1.73 6.71 -27.77
N GLY A 10 -0.50 6.18 -27.79
CA GLY A 10 0.72 6.98 -27.68
C GLY A 10 1.11 7.38 -26.25
N THR A 11 0.20 7.24 -25.28
CA THR A 11 0.47 7.48 -23.86
C THR A 11 1.37 6.39 -23.27
N THR A 12 2.18 6.74 -22.26
CA THR A 12 3.06 5.80 -21.56
C THR A 12 2.53 5.54 -20.16
N LYS A 13 2.17 4.29 -19.85
CA LYS A 13 1.75 3.89 -18.51
C LYS A 13 2.92 3.26 -17.75
N ARG A 14 3.15 3.72 -16.51
CA ARG A 14 4.13 3.15 -15.58
C ARG A 14 3.43 2.14 -14.68
N TYR A 15 4.03 0.97 -14.52
CA TYR A 15 3.60 -0.07 -13.61
C TYR A 15 4.67 -0.28 -12.55
N VAL A 16 4.31 -0.12 -11.28
CA VAL A 16 5.18 -0.32 -10.13
C VAL A 16 4.76 -1.60 -9.42
N TYR A 17 5.76 -2.41 -9.08
CA TYR A 17 5.60 -3.70 -8.43
C TYR A 17 6.38 -3.73 -7.12
N TYR A 18 5.69 -4.06 -6.04
CA TYR A 18 6.23 -4.26 -4.70
C TYR A 18 6.41 -5.76 -4.43
N GLY A 19 7.42 -6.11 -3.66
CA GLY A 19 7.72 -7.50 -3.30
C GLY A 19 8.33 -7.58 -1.91
N CYS A 20 8.29 -8.77 -1.31
CA CYS A 20 8.83 -8.99 0.02
C CYS A 20 10.35 -8.88 0.02
N MET A 21 10.91 -7.94 0.78
CA MET A 21 12.36 -7.77 0.90
C MET A 21 13.02 -8.97 1.59
N LYS A 22 12.31 -9.61 2.55
CA LYS A 22 12.77 -10.80 3.26
C LYS A 22 12.68 -12.09 2.45
N ARG A 23 12.28 -12.04 1.16
CA ARG A 23 12.18 -13.22 0.30
C ARG A 23 13.45 -14.07 0.29
N TRP A 24 14.61 -13.44 0.34
CA TRP A 24 15.91 -14.10 0.39
C TRP A 24 16.25 -14.71 1.76
N MET A 25 15.67 -14.20 2.84
CA MET A 25 15.95 -14.65 4.20
C MET A 25 14.97 -15.72 4.69
N THR A 26 13.67 -15.52 4.42
CA THR A 26 12.59 -16.37 4.93
C THR A 26 12.01 -17.30 3.87
N GLY A 27 12.52 -17.25 2.63
CA GLY A 27 11.98 -18.05 1.53
C GLY A 27 10.54 -17.67 1.17
N CYS A 28 10.14 -16.40 1.36
CA CYS A 28 8.77 -15.96 1.10
C CYS A 28 8.36 -16.26 -0.35
N LYS A 29 7.35 -17.11 -0.53
CA LYS A 29 6.84 -17.55 -1.84
C LYS A 29 5.83 -16.60 -2.47
N GLN A 30 5.53 -15.47 -1.81
CA GLN A 30 4.54 -14.54 -2.31
C GLN A 30 5.03 -13.86 -3.60
N PRO A 31 4.16 -13.74 -4.62
CA PRO A 31 4.50 -13.04 -5.85
C PRO A 31 4.63 -11.54 -5.63
N TYR A 32 5.20 -10.84 -6.61
CA TYR A 32 5.17 -9.38 -6.63
C TYR A 32 3.73 -8.88 -6.80
N ILE A 33 3.36 -7.86 -6.05
CA ILE A 33 2.05 -7.20 -6.10
C ILE A 33 2.18 -5.87 -6.87
N ARG A 34 1.14 -5.49 -7.62
CA ARG A 34 1.08 -4.16 -8.26
C ARG A 34 0.66 -3.10 -7.26
N GLU A 35 1.17 -1.88 -7.43
CA GLU A 35 0.80 -0.73 -6.60
C GLU A 35 -0.70 -0.49 -6.54
N GLU A 36 -1.40 -0.55 -7.69
CA GLU A 36 -2.87 -0.40 -7.78
C GLU A 36 -3.60 -1.43 -6.88
N GLU A 37 -3.10 -2.66 -6.82
CA GLU A 37 -3.71 -3.73 -6.02
C GLU A 37 -3.38 -3.59 -4.54
N LEU A 38 -2.13 -3.21 -4.23
CA LEU A 38 -1.69 -2.96 -2.86
C LEU A 38 -2.50 -1.83 -2.22
N LEU A 39 -2.72 -0.73 -2.96
CA LEU A 39 -3.55 0.40 -2.50
C LEU A 39 -4.98 -0.04 -2.25
N ASN A 40 -5.58 -0.83 -3.14
CA ASN A 40 -6.94 -1.35 -2.95
C ASN A 40 -7.05 -2.24 -1.70
N GLN A 41 -6.05 -3.09 -1.43
CA GLN A 41 -6.01 -3.88 -0.20
C GLN A 41 -5.91 -2.97 1.03
N LEU A 42 -5.09 -1.91 0.97
CA LEU A 42 -4.93 -0.96 2.05
C LEU A 42 -6.24 -0.19 2.33
N TYR A 43 -6.92 0.30 1.28
CA TYR A 43 -8.23 0.95 1.42
C TYR A 43 -9.26 0.02 2.05
N LYS A 44 -9.32 -1.25 1.62
CA LYS A 44 -10.21 -2.25 2.23
C LYS A 44 -9.87 -2.57 3.69
N MET A 45 -8.60 -2.47 4.08
CA MET A 45 -8.22 -2.62 5.48
C MET A 45 -8.69 -1.39 6.25
N ILE A 46 -8.42 -0.18 5.76
CA ILE A 46 -8.85 1.07 6.40
C ILE A 46 -10.37 1.11 6.58
N ASP A 47 -11.14 0.73 5.56
CA ASP A 47 -12.61 0.68 5.61
C ASP A 47 -13.15 -0.30 6.67
N LYS A 48 -12.42 -1.40 6.91
CA LYS A 48 -12.77 -2.40 7.93
C LYS A 48 -12.25 -2.07 9.33
N VAL A 49 -11.24 -1.20 9.41
CA VAL A 49 -10.80 -0.70 10.70
C VAL A 49 -11.84 0.36 11.07
N ASP A 50 -12.78 -0.02 11.93
CA ASP A 50 -13.61 0.90 12.70
C ASP A 50 -12.67 1.65 13.65
N ILE A 51 -11.92 2.61 13.09
CA ILE A 51 -11.23 3.60 13.88
C ILE A 51 -12.39 4.35 14.50
N ASN A 52 -12.69 4.05 15.76
CA ASN A 52 -13.49 4.93 16.59
C ASN A 52 -12.81 6.29 16.52
N GLU A 53 -13.22 7.12 15.55
CA GLU A 53 -12.52 8.35 15.15
C GLU A 53 -12.31 9.25 16.39
N LEU A 54 -13.22 9.15 17.36
CA LEU A 54 -13.13 9.78 18.66
C LEU A 54 -11.89 9.36 19.46
N ALA A 55 -11.63 8.05 19.65
CA ALA A 55 -10.57 7.57 20.53
C ALA A 55 -9.16 7.74 19.95
N ALA A 56 -9.00 7.59 18.63
CA ALA A 56 -7.71 7.78 17.97
C ALA A 56 -7.34 9.27 17.87
N VAL A 57 -8.31 10.14 17.53
CA VAL A 57 -8.09 11.59 17.50
C VAL A 57 -7.83 12.15 18.90
N GLU A 58 -8.52 11.67 19.93
CA GLU A 58 -8.23 12.07 21.32
C GLU A 58 -6.82 11.70 21.74
N ARG A 59 -6.38 10.47 21.45
CA ARG A 59 -5.01 10.04 21.79
C ARG A 59 -3.94 10.83 21.04
N ILE A 60 -4.16 11.12 19.77
CA ILE A 60 -3.24 11.93 18.98
C ILE A 60 -3.20 13.38 19.50
N LYS A 61 -4.34 13.96 19.88
CA LYS A 61 -4.39 15.30 20.50
C LYS A 61 -3.67 15.33 21.86
N MET A 62 -3.89 14.35 22.73
CA MET A 62 -3.20 14.26 24.02
C MET A 62 -1.69 14.12 23.88
N GLU A 63 -1.21 13.38 22.88
CA GLU A 63 0.23 13.22 22.62
C GLU A 63 0.85 14.46 21.94
N ILE A 64 0.07 15.33 21.30
CA ILE A 64 0.53 16.61 20.72
C ILE A 64 0.55 17.75 21.76
N ASP A 65 -0.33 17.69 22.76
CA ASP A 65 -0.43 18.68 23.86
C ASP A 65 0.62 18.44 24.97
N ARG A 66 1.27 17.26 24.99
CA ARG A 66 2.35 16.91 25.91
C ARG A 66 3.73 17.26 25.34
#